data_AF-A0A938Y6I9-F1
#
_entry.id   AF-A0A938Y6I9-F1
#
_cell.length_a   1.000
_cell.length_b   1.000
_cell.length_c   1.000
_cell.angle_alpha   90.00
_cell.angle_beta   90.00
_cell.angle_gamma   90.00
#
_symmetry.space_group_name_H-M   'P 1'
#
loop_
_entity.id
_entity.type
_entity.pdbx_description
1 polymer ?
#
loop_
_entity_poly.entity_id
_entity_poly.type
_entity_poly.pdbx_seq_one_letter_code
_entity_poly.pdbx_strand_id
1 'polypeptide(L)'
;MTKHFEVDPDRVTELGAPVLAVAQQAIDAVSTAYAQDAAADVEARLVAELHSRGLRADEATLAETAHEIRSGHHTHPGMPAWKLTEE
;
A
#
# COMPACT_ATOMS: atom_id res chain seq x y z
N MET A 1 6.91 -11.35 -2.27
CA MET A 1 6.79 -11.17 -3.74
C MET A 1 7.37 -9.80 -4.10
N THR A 2 7.57 -9.42 -5.37
CA THR A 2 7.84 -8.00 -5.70
C THR A 2 6.48 -7.31 -5.84
N LYS A 3 6.23 -6.28 -5.03
CA LYS A 3 4.96 -5.54 -5.05
C LYS A 3 4.86 -4.70 -6.31
N HIS A 4 3.71 -4.76 -6.99
CA HIS A 4 3.47 -4.04 -8.24
C HIS A 4 2.40 -2.97 -8.05
N PHE A 5 2.82 -1.70 -8.13
CA PHE A 5 1.94 -0.54 -8.09
C PHE A 5 2.04 0.20 -9.42
N GLU A 6 0.90 0.55 -9.98
CA GLU A 6 0.79 1.22 -11.27
C GLU A 6 -0.02 2.51 -11.13
N VAL A 7 0.25 3.47 -12.01
CA VAL A 7 -0.64 4.62 -12.18
C VAL A 7 -1.96 4.11 -12.73
N ASP A 8 -3.05 4.56 -12.14
CA ASP A 8 -4.36 4.29 -12.70
C ASP A 8 -4.52 5.05 -14.03
N PRO A 9 -4.72 4.35 -15.16
CA PRO A 9 -4.73 4.97 -16.48
C PRO A 9 -5.97 5.84 -16.74
N ASP A 10 -7.04 5.67 -15.95
CA ASP A 10 -8.27 6.47 -16.05
C ASP A 10 -8.09 7.83 -15.34
N ARG A 11 -7.19 7.88 -14.35
CA ARG A 11 -6.75 9.09 -13.66
C ARG A 11 -5.54 9.70 -14.39
N VAL A 12 -5.80 10.54 -15.39
CA VAL A 12 -4.79 11.41 -16.05
C VAL A 12 -4.29 12.48 -15.06
N THR A 13 -3.61 12.08 -14.00
CA THR A 13 -2.98 12.95 -13.01
C THR A 13 -1.49 12.62 -13.00
N GLU A 14 -0.67 13.65 -13.22
CA GLU A 14 0.73 13.57 -12.86
C GLU A 14 0.82 13.35 -11.35
N LEU A 15 1.40 12.23 -10.92
CA LEU A 15 1.43 11.86 -9.50
C LEU A 15 2.16 12.88 -8.60
N GLY A 16 2.79 13.93 -9.15
CA GLY A 16 3.55 14.95 -8.42
C GLY A 16 4.77 14.41 -7.65
N ALA A 17 4.88 13.09 -7.53
CA ALA A 17 5.86 12.32 -6.77
C ALA A 17 6.01 10.91 -7.39
N PRO A 18 7.08 10.18 -7.04
CA PRO A 18 7.28 8.80 -7.51
C PRO A 18 6.14 7.87 -7.07
N VAL A 19 5.72 6.94 -7.94
CA VAL A 19 4.67 5.93 -7.67
C VAL A 19 4.87 5.24 -6.32
N LEU A 20 6.10 4.81 -6.02
CA LEU A 20 6.42 4.12 -4.77
C LEU A 20 6.24 5.01 -3.53
N ALA A 21 6.52 6.32 -3.64
CA ALA A 21 6.31 7.24 -2.53
C ALA A 21 4.81 7.44 -2.27
N VAL A 22 4.02 7.59 -3.33
CA VAL A 22 2.55 7.74 -3.22
C VAL A 22 1.91 6.44 -2.70
N ALA A 23 2.40 5.28 -3.13
CA ALA A 23 1.98 3.97 -2.62
C ALA A 23 2.30 3.84 -1.12
N GLN A 24 3.50 4.23 -0.68
CA GLN A 24 3.85 4.24 0.74
C GLN A 24 2.91 5.13 1.55
N GLN A 25 2.58 6.33 1.06
CA GLN A 25 1.63 7.21 1.74
C GLN A 25 0.23 6.62 1.88
N ALA A 26 -0.23 5.85 0.88
CA ALA A 26 -1.49 5.12 0.99
C ALA A 26 -1.42 4.04 2.07
N ILE A 27 -0.32 3.28 2.11
CA ILE A 27 -0.08 2.22 3.09
C ILE A 27 -0.04 2.79 4.51
N ASP A 28 0.73 3.85 4.74
CA ASP A 28 0.84 4.52 6.05
C ASP A 28 -0.51 5.03 6.55
N ALA A 29 -1.34 5.59 5.65
CA ALA A 29 -2.68 6.04 5.97
C ALA A 29 -3.59 4.89 6.41
N VAL A 30 -3.55 3.76 5.70
CA VAL A 30 -4.31 2.55 6.06
C VAL A 30 -3.81 1.94 7.35
N SER A 31 -2.49 1.86 7.54
CA SER A 31 -1.88 1.31 8.76
C SER A 31 -2.25 2.13 9.99
N THR A 32 -2.21 3.47 9.87
CA THR A 32 -2.68 4.39 10.91
C THR A 32 -4.16 4.20 11.21
N ALA A 33 -5.00 4.08 10.18
CA ALA A 33 -6.44 3.87 10.36
C ALA A 33 -6.73 2.52 11.02
N TYR A 34 -6.05 1.44 10.63
CA TYR A 34 -6.19 0.12 11.23
C TYR A 34 -5.72 0.09 12.68
N ALA A 35 -4.65 0.81 13.02
CA ALA A 35 -4.19 0.96 14.40
C ALA A 35 -5.22 1.68 15.29
N GLN A 36 -6.07 2.54 14.72
CA GLN A 36 -7.16 3.22 15.42
C GLN A 36 -8.45 2.39 15.47
N ASP A 37 -8.72 1.59 14.43
CA ASP A 37 -9.90 0.74 14.31
C ASP A 37 -9.54 -0.61 13.68
N ALA A 38 -9.29 -1.62 14.51
CA ALA A 38 -8.91 -2.95 14.06
C ALA A 38 -10.05 -3.75 13.39
N ALA A 39 -11.28 -3.23 13.41
CA ALA A 39 -12.42 -3.80 12.70
C ALA A 39 -12.49 -3.34 11.22
N ALA A 40 -11.68 -2.35 10.83
CA ALA A 40 -11.68 -1.82 9.48
C ALA A 40 -11.20 -2.87 8.45
N ASP A 41 -11.90 -2.92 7.33
CA ASP A 41 -11.52 -3.75 6.18
C ASP A 41 -10.29 -3.13 5.49
N VAL A 42 -9.11 -3.67 5.83
CA VAL A 42 -7.81 -3.15 5.39
C VAL A 42 -7.67 -3.18 3.87
N GLU A 43 -8.15 -4.23 3.21
CA GLU A 43 -8.06 -4.38 1.75
C GLU A 43 -8.95 -3.36 1.05
N ALA A 44 -10.21 -3.23 1.45
CA ALA A 44 -11.12 -2.23 0.90
C ALA A 44 -10.60 -0.79 1.12
N ARG A 45 -10.02 -0.52 2.29
CA ARG A 45 -9.42 0.78 2.61
C ARG A 45 -8.18 1.06 1.74
N LEU A 46 -7.32 0.06 1.56
CA LEU A 46 -6.11 0.17 0.75
C LEU A 46 -6.44 0.42 -0.72
N VAL A 47 -7.42 -0.29 -1.27
CA VAL A 47 -7.94 -0.02 -2.62
C VAL A 47 -8.41 1.43 -2.71
N ALA A 48 -9.26 1.89 -1.77
CA ALA A 48 -9.77 3.25 -1.78
C ALA A 48 -8.66 4.32 -1.69
N GLU A 49 -7.66 4.11 -0.83
CA GLU A 49 -6.55 5.06 -0.64
C GLU A 49 -5.63 5.12 -1.87
N LEU A 50 -5.33 3.99 -2.51
CA LEU A 50 -4.58 3.94 -3.76
C LEU A 50 -5.36 4.63 -4.88
N HIS A 51 -6.64 4.30 -5.05
CA HIS A 51 -7.49 4.88 -6.10
C HIS A 51 -7.68 6.39 -5.95
N SER A 52 -7.84 6.87 -4.71
CA SER A 52 -7.94 8.30 -4.40
C SER A 52 -6.70 9.07 -4.87
N ARG A 53 -5.54 8.42 -4.83
CA ARG A 53 -4.24 8.96 -5.24
C ARG A 53 -3.88 8.66 -6.70
N GLY A 54 -4.78 8.05 -7.48
CA GLY A 54 -4.53 7.71 -8.88
C GLY A 54 -3.57 6.52 -9.04
N LEU A 55 -3.54 5.62 -8.07
CA LEU A 55 -2.79 4.37 -8.12
C LEU A 55 -3.71 3.17 -8.12
N ARG A 56 -3.21 2.06 -8.66
CA ARG A 56 -3.78 0.73 -8.56
C ARG A 56 -2.70 -0.30 -8.24
N ALA A 57 -3.09 -1.41 -7.65
CA ALA A 57 -2.24 -2.55 -7.39
C ALA A 57 -2.98 -3.84 -7.79
N ASP A 58 -2.22 -4.89 -8.10
CA ASP A 58 -2.81 -6.20 -8.35
C ASP A 58 -3.32 -6.85 -7.04
N GLU A 59 -4.21 -7.84 -7.17
CA GLU A 59 -4.83 -8.52 -6.04
C GLU A 59 -3.81 -9.19 -5.10
N ALA A 60 -2.72 -9.75 -5.63
CA ALA A 60 -1.69 -10.38 -4.80
C ALA A 60 -0.91 -9.33 -4.00
N THR A 61 -0.57 -8.19 -4.62
CA THR A 61 0.06 -7.05 -3.93
C THR A 61 -0.85 -6.47 -2.84
N LEU A 62 -2.16 -6.34 -3.10
CA LEU A 62 -3.14 -5.88 -2.12
C LEU A 62 -3.24 -6.83 -0.94
N ALA A 63 -3.40 -8.12 -1.19
CA ALA A 63 -3.53 -9.15 -0.17
C ALA A 63 -2.26 -9.27 0.70
N GLU A 64 -1.08 -9.26 0.08
CA GLU A 64 0.22 -9.29 0.79
C GLU A 64 0.36 -8.04 1.68
N THR A 65 0.07 -6.86 1.13
CA THR A 65 0.16 -5.59 1.87
C THR A 65 -0.83 -5.51 3.02
N ALA A 66 -2.08 -5.94 2.82
CA ALA A 66 -3.07 -5.97 3.88
C ALA A 66 -2.74 -7.01 4.96
N HIS A 67 -2.14 -8.13 4.58
CA HIS A 67 -1.64 -9.11 5.55
C HIS A 67 -0.51 -8.53 6.41
N GLU A 68 0.44 -7.79 5.81
CA GLU A 68 1.53 -7.16 6.54
C GLU A 68 1.04 -6.07 7.50
N ILE A 69 0.10 -5.23 7.07
CA ILE A 69 -0.54 -4.21 7.93
C ILE A 69 -1.21 -4.88 9.15
N ARG A 70 -1.99 -5.95 8.92
CA ARG A 70 -2.65 -6.71 10.00
C ARG A 70 -1.67 -7.38 10.95
N SER A 71 -0.51 -7.78 10.42
CA SER A 71 0.56 -8.42 11.18
C SER A 71 1.45 -7.41 11.93
N GLY A 72 1.22 -6.11 11.75
CA GLY A 72 2.04 -5.05 12.33
C GLY A 72 3.45 -4.94 11.72
N HIS A 73 3.68 -5.51 10.54
CA HIS A 73 4.94 -5.35 9.82
C HIS A 73 4.95 -4.04 9.05
N HIS A 74 6.08 -3.32 9.13
CA HIS A 74 6.29 -2.12 8.35
C HIS A 74 6.50 -2.51 6.89
N THR A 75 5.49 -2.28 6.06
CA THR A 75 5.55 -2.61 4.64
C THR A 75 6.22 -1.48 3.86
N HIS A 76 7.09 -1.84 2.92
CA HIS A 76 7.70 -0.90 1.97
C HIS A 76 7.47 -1.41 0.53
N PRO A 77 6.86 -0.59 -0.37
CA PRO A 77 6.45 -1.02 -1.70
C PRO A 77 7.62 -1.31 -2.66
N GLY A 78 8.86 -1.05 -2.26
CA GLY A 78 10.07 -1.29 -3.07
C GLY A 78 11.11 -2.22 -2.43
N MET A 79 10.84 -2.79 -1.25
CA MET A 79 11.82 -3.60 -0.53
C MET A 79 11.28 -5.03 -0.33
N PRO A 80 12.02 -6.07 -0.73
CA PRO A 80 11.55 -7.43 -0.53
C PRO A 80 11.54 -7.76 0.97
N ALA A 81 10.49 -8.43 1.44
CA ALA A 81 10.24 -8.70 2.87
C ALA A 81 11.38 -9.41 3.62
N TRP A 82 12.34 -10.04 2.93
CA TRP A 82 13.51 -10.69 3.54
C TRP A 82 14.67 -9.73 3.89
N LYS A 83 14.59 -8.45 3.51
CA LYS A 83 15.61 -7.43 3.77
C LYS A 83 15.37 -6.60 5.05
N LEU A 84 14.31 -6.90 5.81
CA LEU A 84 13.97 -6.21 7.07
C LEU A 84 14.69 -6.77 8.31
N THR A 85 15.58 -7.75 8.15
CA THR A 85 16.38 -8.33 9.24
C THR A 85 17.87 -8.17 8.99
N GLU A 86 18.39 -6.95 9.00
CA GLU A 86 19.83 -6.72 9.16
C GLU A 86 20.02 -5.56 10.15
N GLU A 87 20.71 -5.89 11.23
CA GLU A 87 20.94 -5.15 12.49
C GLU A 87 21.79 -3.88 12.35
#